data_AF-A0A0P8M0Q8-F1
#
_entry.id   AF-A0A0P8M0Q8-F1
#
_cell.length_a   1.000
_cell.length_b   1.000
_cell.length_c   1.000
_cell.angle_alpha   90.00
_cell.angle_beta   90.00
_cell.angle_gamma   90.00
#
_symmetry.space_group_name_H-M   'P 1'
#
loop_
_entity.id
_entity.type
_entity.pdbx_description
1 polymer ?
#
loop_
_entity_poly.entity_id
_entity_poly.type
_entity_poly.pdbx_seq_one_letter_code
_entity_poly.pdbx_strand_id
1 'polypeptide(L)' 'MTKKMIKPSRAGLLVRKADGSHLAADGETLPVNAYWLRREKEGDVNITEPPKSRTPKTDKEA' A
#
# COMPACT_ATOMS: atom_id res chain seq x y z
N MET A 1 2.31 -13.26 10.04
CA MET A 1 2.57 -11.91 9.48
C MET A 1 1.26 -11.15 9.46
N THR A 2 1.20 -9.99 10.10
CA THR A 2 -0.01 -9.16 10.14
C THR A 2 -0.14 -8.39 8.83
N LYS A 3 -1.30 -8.48 8.18
CA LYS A 3 -1.60 -7.68 6.99
C LYS A 3 -2.13 -6.33 7.43
N LYS A 4 -1.63 -5.27 6.79
CA LYS A 4 -2.10 -3.90 7.00
C LYS A 4 -2.40 -3.25 5.67
N MET A 5 -3.18 -2.18 5.69
CA MET A 5 -3.39 -1.36 4.51
C MET A 5 -2.13 -0.53 4.29
N ILE A 6 -1.56 -0.62 3.09
CA ILE A 6 -0.37 0.14 2.72
C ILE A 6 -0.75 1.00 1.52
N LYS A 7 -0.69 2.31 1.69
CA LYS A 7 -1.05 3.29 0.66
C LYS A 7 0.14 4.22 0.40
N PRO A 8 0.40 4.66 -0.85
CA PRO A 8 1.34 5.74 -1.10
C PRO A 8 0.98 6.98 -0.27
N SER A 9 1.97 7.62 0.35
CA SER A 9 1.72 8.79 1.19
C SER A 9 1.19 10.00 0.41
N ARG A 10 1.40 10.02 -0.91
CA ARG A 10 0.98 11.09 -1.81
C ARG A 10 0.29 10.51 -3.03
N ALA A 11 -0.76 11.18 -3.50
CA ALA A 11 -1.40 10.83 -4.76
C ALA A 11 -0.40 10.99 -5.92
N GLY A 12 -0.37 10.02 -6.84
CA GLY A 12 0.58 9.99 -7.96
C GLY A 12 2.00 9.53 -7.61
N LEU A 13 2.30 9.21 -6.34
CA LEU A 13 3.58 8.64 -5.97
C LEU A 13 3.65 7.16 -6.37
N LEU A 14 4.53 6.86 -7.31
CA LEU A 14 4.77 5.50 -7.78
C LEU A 14 5.71 4.75 -6.84
N VAL A 15 5.11 4.10 -5.85
CA VAL A 15 5.85 3.26 -4.89
C VAL A 15 5.99 1.86 -5.46
N ARG A 16 7.22 1.38 -5.64
CA ARG A 16 7.46 -0.02 -6.04
C ARG A 16 7.18 -0.98 -4.88
N LYS A 17 6.75 -2.18 -5.20
CA LYS A 17 6.66 -3.34 -4.30
C LYS A 17 7.98 -4.12 -4.39
N ALA A 18 8.16 -5.07 -3.47
CA ALA A 18 9.35 -5.92 -3.47
C ALA A 18 9.46 -6.84 -4.70
N ASP A 19 8.33 -7.12 -5.36
CA ASP A 19 8.25 -7.87 -6.62
C ASP A 19 8.56 -7.01 -7.87
N GLY A 20 8.84 -5.71 -7.69
CA GLY A 20 9.12 -4.77 -8.77
C GLY A 20 7.88 -4.12 -9.39
N SER A 21 6.67 -4.58 -9.07
CA SER A 21 5.43 -3.95 -9.51
C SER A 21 5.12 -2.68 -8.71
N HIS A 22 4.15 -1.86 -9.13
CA HIS A 22 3.76 -0.66 -8.39
C HIS A 22 2.63 -0.95 -7.40
N LEU A 23 2.64 -0.25 -6.27
CA LEU A 23 1.55 -0.22 -5.31
C LEU A 23 0.38 0.57 -5.90
N ALA A 24 -0.84 0.07 -5.72
CA ALA A 24 -2.03 0.81 -6.13
C ALA A 24 -2.10 2.20 -5.47
N ALA A 25 -2.58 3.20 -6.21
CA ALA A 25 -2.74 4.57 -5.72
C ALA A 25 -3.68 4.64 -4.52
N ASP A 26 -4.71 3.78 -4.46
CA ASP A 26 -5.64 3.66 -3.33
C ASP A 26 -5.09 2.87 -2.13
N GLY A 27 -3.95 2.20 -2.33
CA GLY A 27 -3.33 1.31 -1.36
C GLY A 27 -3.85 -0.13 -1.43
N GLU A 28 -3.05 -1.06 -0.93
CA GLU A 28 -3.32 -2.50 -0.95
C GLU A 28 -3.18 -3.09 0.46
N THR A 29 -3.95 -4.12 0.77
CA THR A 29 -3.78 -4.89 2.01
C THR A 29 -2.65 -5.89 1.85
N LEU A 30 -1.47 -5.54 2.35
CA LEU A 30 -0.25 -6.31 2.19
C LEU A 30 0.32 -6.75 3.55
N PRO A 31 1.05 -7.88 3.60
CA PRO A 31 1.80 -8.24 4.80
C PRO A 31 2.88 -7.19 5.07
N VAL A 32 2.89 -6.66 6.30
CA VAL A 32 3.93 -5.72 6.72
C VAL A 32 5.24 -6.48 6.90
N ASN A 33 6.26 -6.04 6.18
CA ASN A 33 7.63 -6.56 6.26
C ASN A 33 8.62 -5.38 6.41
N ALA A 34 9.91 -5.69 6.56
CA ALA A 34 10.94 -4.65 6.72
C ALA A 34 11.00 -3.66 5.55
N TYR A 35 10.61 -4.07 4.34
CA TYR A 35 10.56 -3.19 3.17
C TYR A 35 9.55 -2.05 3.36
N TRP A 36 8.33 -2.39 3.79
CA TRP A 36 7.29 -1.40 4.00
C TRP A 36 7.57 -0.47 5.17
N LEU A 37 8.12 -0.99 6.27
CA LEU A 37 8.50 -0.18 7.43
C LEU A 37 9.59 0.86 7.10
N ARG A 38 10.51 0.55 6.16
CA ARG A 38 11.50 1.52 5.69
C ARG A 38 10.84 2.63 4.87
N ARG A 39 9.98 2.25 3.92
CA ARG A 39 9.21 3.20 3.10
C ARG A 39 8.29 4.09 3.94
N GLU A 40 7.72 3.56 5.01
CA GLU A 40 6.92 4.34 5.96
C GLU A 40 7.78 5.39 6.67
N LYS A 41 8.96 5.01 7.17
CA LYS A 41 9.92 5.95 7.78
C LYS A 41 10.44 7.01 6.81
N GLU A 42 10.61 6.66 5.54
CA GLU A 42 10.99 7.59 4.47
C GLU A 42 9.83 8.52 4.06
N GLY A 43 8.60 8.19 4.47
CA GLY A 43 7.40 8.94 4.12
C GLY A 43 6.87 8.62 2.72
N ASP A 44 7.30 7.52 2.10
CA ASP A 44 6.80 7.04 0.80
C ASP A 44 5.43 6.36 0.92
N VAL A 45 5.16 5.67 2.04
CA VAL A 45 3.88 5.01 2.30
C VAL A 45 3.34 5.30 3.68
N ASN A 46 2.04 5.18 3.83
CA ASN A 46 1.35 5.13 5.11
C ASN A 46 0.85 3.71 5.34
N ILE A 47 1.20 3.13 6.50
CA ILE A 47 0.74 1.81 6.92
C ILE A 47 -0.34 1.99 7.98
N THR A 48 -1.60 1.74 7.61
CA THR A 48 -2.74 1.83 8.52
C THR A 48 -3.32 0.46 8.82
N GLU A 49 -4.05 0.31 9.92
CA GLU A 49 -4.81 -0.91 10.13
C GLU A 49 -5.77 -1.15 8.96
N PRO A 50 -5.94 -2.42 8.52
CA PRO A 50 -6.86 -2.70 7.45
C PRO A 50 -8.27 -2.34 7.93
N PRO A 51 -9.07 -1.59 7.16
CA PRO A 51 -10.46 -1.37 7.51
C PRO A 51 -11.13 -2.74 7.64
N LYS A 52 -11.91 -2.96 8.70
CA LYS A 52 -12.80 -4.11 8.82
C LYS A 52 -13.70 -4.12 7.58
N SER A 53 -13.36 -4.98 6.62
CA SER A 53 -14.08 -5.35 5.41
C SER A 53 -15.23 -4.41 5.01
N ARG A 54 -14.90 -3.37 4.23
CA ARG A 54 -15.78 -2.91 3.16
C ARG A 54 -14.92 -2.83 1.91
N THR A 55 -15.09 -3.84 1.06
CA THR A 55 -14.44 -3.97 -0.26
C THR A 55 -14.56 -2.68 -1.07
N PRO A 56 -13.47 -2.04 -1.49
CA PRO A 56 -13.50 -1.15 -2.63
C PRO A 56 -13.14 -1.95 -3.88
N LYS A 57 -14.01 -1.81 -4.88
CA LYS A 57 -13.91 -2.42 -6.20
C LYS A 57 -12.63 -2.00 -6.90
N THR A 58 -12.04 -2.96 -7.59
CA THR A 58 -11.28 -2.81 -8.83
C THR A 58 -11.70 -1.55 -9.58
N ASP A 59 -10.78 -0.60 -9.75
CA ASP A 59 -10.79 0.26 -10.92
C ASP A 59 -9.64 -0.17 -11.83
N LYS A 60 -10.04 -0.81 -12.93
CA LYS A 60 -9.19 -1.13 -14.07
C LYS A 60 -9.78 -0.26 -15.18
N GLU A 61 -9.22 0.92 -15.35
CA GLU A 61 -9.65 1.90 -16.34
C GLU A 61 -9.58 1.31 -17.75
N ALA A 62 -10.56 1.72 -18.57
CA ALA A 62 -11.03 1.09 -19.81
C ALA A 62 -10.29 1.56 -21.07
#